data_AF-A0A482Z4V2-F1
#
_entry.id   AF-A0A482Z4V2-F1
#
_cell.length_a   1.000
_cell.length_b   1.000
_cell.length_c   1.000
_cell.angle_alpha   90.00
_cell.angle_beta   90.00
_cell.angle_gamma   90.00
#
_symmetry.space_group_name_H-M   'P 1'
#
loop_
_entity.id
_entity.type
_entity.pdbx_description
1 polymer ?
#
loop_
_entity_poly.entity_id
_entity_poly.type
_entity_poly.pdbx_seq_one_letter_code
_entity_poly.pdbx_strand_id
1 'polypeptide(L)'
;MDIKEWFPEFQVSAETDEDLQNYFFKLPEIKEITNSRSWLVLGRKGMGKTAIYEYLRQANTSDLDGYSTICINFSDYPWPAHQLYKESLAGELSAYQKSWRYLFFVKGLSKLIEIKEREGEALNKELKWAKTYIEKIYGNPDPSLTEVIISKIGRLSSIGGPGVELDDISIDAGNVSFEDISENKKLQTKLRANAFTLLGYFEKIFKDNCSNHKILIVLDQLDENWLEGEIEEYSKVLINLVNVCRNVALEFGVSKNLKIVPFLRTDIYQSLKFNDKNKLLQDSAIIISWDNDTLDDMYFG
;
A
#
# COMPACT_ATOMS: atom_id res chain seq x y z
N MET A 1 40.49 0.49 26.75
CA MET A 1 39.11 0.84 27.16
C MET A 1 38.23 0.12 26.17
N ASP A 2 37.44 -0.85 26.64
CA ASP A 2 36.75 -1.82 25.79
C ASP A 2 35.52 -1.16 25.15
N ILE A 3 35.38 -1.24 23.82
CA ILE A 3 34.31 -0.58 23.03
C ILE A 3 32.90 -1.01 23.49
N LYS A 4 32.81 -2.13 24.21
CA LYS A 4 31.57 -2.66 24.78
C LYS A 4 31.00 -1.84 25.93
N GLU A 5 31.79 -0.99 26.59
CA GLU A 5 31.33 -0.16 27.71
C GLU A 5 30.65 1.15 27.28
N TRP A 6 30.62 1.45 25.97
CA TRP A 6 30.02 2.67 25.41
C TRP A 6 28.71 2.43 24.66
N PHE A 7 28.19 1.20 24.66
CA PHE A 7 26.87 0.92 24.12
C PHE A 7 25.80 1.25 25.17
N PRO A 8 24.84 2.16 24.89
CA PRO A 8 23.63 2.21 25.68
C PRO A 8 22.94 0.84 25.56
N GLU A 9 22.45 0.31 26.69
CA GLU A 9 21.60 -0.88 26.66
C GLU A 9 20.38 -0.58 25.78
N PHE A 10 20.38 -1.09 24.55
CA PHE A 10 19.20 -1.02 23.68
C PHE A 10 18.03 -1.67 24.42
N GLN A 11 17.06 -0.87 24.86
CA GLN A 11 15.78 -1.43 25.25
C GLN A 11 15.17 -2.12 24.04
N VAL A 12 14.57 -3.28 24.30
CA VAL A 12 14.31 -4.39 23.37
C VAL A 12 13.31 -4.05 22.23
N SER A 13 12.81 -2.81 22.15
CA SER A 13 11.95 -2.37 21.06
C SER A 13 12.41 -1.03 20.50
N ALA A 14 12.71 -1.00 19.21
CA ALA A 14 12.96 0.22 18.43
C ALA A 14 11.76 1.19 18.43
N GLU A 15 10.59 0.74 18.89
CA GLU A 15 9.34 1.51 18.90
C GLU A 15 9.28 2.58 20.00
N THR A 16 10.16 2.52 21.00
CA THR A 16 10.09 3.37 22.22
C THR A 16 11.22 4.39 22.36
N ASP A 17 12.15 4.46 21.41
CA ASP A 17 13.33 5.31 21.50
C ASP A 17 13.19 6.57 20.62
N GLU A 18 13.01 7.73 21.25
CA GLU A 18 12.90 9.03 20.57
C GLU A 18 14.23 9.45 19.91
N ASP A 19 15.37 9.00 20.43
CA ASP A 19 16.69 9.33 19.88
C ASP A 19 17.02 8.52 18.62
N LEU A 20 16.38 7.35 18.44
CA LEU A 20 16.48 6.57 17.21
C LEU A 20 16.15 7.44 16.00
N GLN A 21 15.10 8.26 16.07
CA GLN A 21 14.61 9.11 14.98
C GLN A 21 15.67 10.05 14.41
N ASN A 22 16.59 10.55 15.26
CA ASN A 22 17.67 11.44 14.84
C ASN A 22 18.77 10.71 14.06
N TYR A 23 18.99 9.41 14.32
CA TYR A 23 19.94 8.60 13.57
C TYR A 23 19.41 8.16 12.19
N PHE A 24 18.08 8.01 12.03
CA PHE A 24 17.47 7.60 10.77
C PHE A 24 17.40 8.73 9.71
N PHE A 25 17.55 9.99 10.12
CA PHE A 25 17.44 11.17 9.25
C PHE A 25 18.50 11.19 8.13
N LYS A 26 19.59 10.40 8.24
CA LYS A 26 20.70 10.37 7.29
C LYS A 26 20.80 9.11 6.46
N LEU A 27 19.81 8.22 6.52
CA LEU A 27 19.87 6.97 5.77
C LEU A 27 19.87 7.18 4.25
N PRO A 28 20.92 6.74 3.53
CA PRO A 28 20.94 6.70 2.07
C PRO A 28 19.69 6.03 1.48
N GLU A 29 19.13 5.05 2.20
CA GLU A 29 17.93 4.31 1.83
C GLU A 29 16.70 5.20 1.73
N ILE A 30 16.53 6.20 2.60
CA ILE A 30 15.39 7.14 2.51
C ILE A 30 15.47 7.93 1.20
N LYS A 31 16.65 8.47 0.89
CA LYS A 31 16.88 9.18 -0.37
C LYS A 31 16.71 8.26 -1.57
N GLU A 32 17.09 6.99 -1.46
CA GLU A 32 16.87 6.02 -2.52
C GLU A 32 15.36 5.71 -2.69
N ILE A 33 14.61 5.57 -1.60
CA ILE A 33 13.15 5.40 -1.61
C ILE A 33 12.45 6.60 -2.24
N THR A 34 12.90 7.83 -2.02
CA THR A 34 12.20 9.02 -2.54
C THR A 34 12.71 9.47 -3.90
N ASN A 35 14.02 9.46 -4.14
CA ASN A 35 14.64 10.14 -5.29
C ASN A 35 14.97 9.20 -6.45
N SER A 36 14.95 7.88 -6.22
CA SER A 36 15.23 6.89 -7.26
C SER A 36 13.95 6.29 -7.85
N ARG A 37 14.11 5.41 -8.84
CA ARG A 37 13.01 4.58 -9.38
C ARG A 37 12.83 3.26 -8.62
N SER A 38 13.70 2.93 -7.67
CA SER A 38 13.60 1.73 -6.85
C SER A 38 12.31 1.79 -6.02
N TRP A 39 11.53 0.71 -6.04
CA TRP A 39 10.20 0.65 -5.42
C TRP A 39 10.02 -0.60 -4.56
N LEU A 40 11.05 -1.41 -4.37
CA LEU A 40 11.00 -2.59 -3.51
C LEU A 40 12.10 -2.44 -2.46
N VAL A 41 11.77 -2.64 -1.18
CA VAL A 41 12.77 -2.64 -0.11
C VAL A 41 12.90 -4.05 0.44
N LEU A 42 14.12 -4.58 0.43
CA LEU A 42 14.43 -5.93 0.88
C LEU A 42 15.40 -5.90 2.04
N GLY A 43 15.16 -6.72 3.05
CA GLY A 43 16.11 -6.91 4.15
C GLY A 43 15.75 -8.08 5.03
N ARG A 44 16.74 -8.69 5.70
CA ARG A 44 16.51 -9.78 6.67
C ARG A 44 15.73 -9.28 7.90
N LYS A 45 15.23 -10.20 8.72
CA LYS A 45 14.62 -9.85 10.02
C LYS A 45 15.66 -9.12 10.88
N GLY A 46 15.23 -8.04 11.56
CA GLY A 46 16.11 -7.22 12.39
C GLY A 46 16.98 -6.21 11.63
N MET A 47 16.86 -6.09 10.31
CA MET A 47 17.65 -5.15 9.50
C MET A 47 17.02 -3.73 9.43
N GLY A 48 16.26 -3.28 10.43
CA GLY A 48 15.81 -1.88 10.48
C GLY A 48 14.70 -1.45 9.49
N LYS A 49 14.06 -2.37 8.75
CA LYS A 49 12.91 -2.05 7.87
C LYS A 49 11.80 -1.28 8.59
N THR A 50 11.40 -1.74 9.78
CA THR A 50 10.35 -1.10 10.58
C THR A 50 10.78 0.28 11.08
N ALA A 51 12.07 0.50 11.35
CA ALA A 51 12.55 1.83 11.73
C ALA A 51 12.49 2.83 10.55
N ILE A 52 12.86 2.39 9.33
CA ILE A 52 12.65 3.17 8.10
C ILE A 52 11.16 3.46 7.88
N TYR A 53 10.30 2.46 8.11
CA TYR A 53 8.85 2.63 7.98
C TYR A 53 8.28 3.67 8.97
N GLU A 54 8.68 3.62 10.24
CA GLU A 54 8.25 4.59 11.26
C GLU A 54 8.80 5.98 10.99
N TYR A 55 10.03 6.10 10.48
CA TYR A 55 10.55 7.38 10.00
C TYR A 55 9.68 7.95 8.86
N LEU A 56 9.41 7.17 7.81
CA LEU A 56 8.59 7.61 6.67
C LEU A 56 7.16 7.99 7.10
N ARG A 57 6.65 7.37 8.16
CA ARG A 57 5.33 7.68 8.72
C ARG A 57 5.26 9.06 9.38
N GLN A 58 6.36 9.51 9.99
CA GLN A 58 6.42 10.74 10.77
C GLN A 58 7.06 11.91 10.02
N ALA A 59 7.84 11.61 8.97
CA ALA A 59 8.57 12.60 8.19
C ALA A 59 7.63 13.56 7.43
N ASN A 60 8.08 14.82 7.29
CA ASN A 60 7.35 15.82 6.53
C ASN A 60 7.60 15.66 5.03
N THR A 61 6.70 16.22 4.21
CA THR A 61 6.86 16.20 2.75
C THR A 61 8.17 16.83 2.28
N SER A 62 8.69 17.83 2.98
CA SER A 62 9.98 18.47 2.69
C SER A 62 11.18 17.53 2.82
N ASP A 63 11.09 16.58 3.76
CA ASP A 63 12.16 15.62 4.05
C ASP A 63 12.14 14.45 3.05
N LEU A 64 11.04 14.32 2.29
CA LEU A 64 10.75 13.20 1.40
C LEU A 64 10.57 13.62 -0.06
N ASP A 65 11.30 14.62 -0.56
CA ASP A 65 11.20 15.08 -1.96
C ASP A 65 9.75 15.44 -2.41
N GLY A 66 8.95 15.97 -1.49
CA GLY A 66 7.56 16.34 -1.71
C GLY A 66 6.56 15.20 -1.62
N TYR A 67 6.98 13.99 -1.27
CA TYR A 67 6.07 12.86 -1.06
C TYR A 67 5.27 13.02 0.23
N SER A 68 3.94 12.95 0.11
CA SER A 68 3.04 12.66 1.23
C SER A 68 2.92 11.15 1.43
N THR A 69 3.11 10.67 2.66
CA THR A 69 3.15 9.23 2.94
C THR A 69 1.80 8.64 3.34
N ILE A 70 1.59 7.38 2.96
CA ILE A 70 0.55 6.49 3.46
C ILE A 70 1.26 5.23 3.94
N CYS A 71 1.43 5.10 5.25
CA CYS A 71 2.08 3.95 5.84
C CYS A 71 1.02 2.91 6.23
N ILE A 72 1.17 1.69 5.70
CA ILE A 72 0.24 0.58 5.90
C ILE A 72 0.98 -0.59 6.53
N ASN A 73 0.53 -0.98 7.72
CA ASN A 73 0.98 -2.19 8.40
C ASN A 73 0.04 -3.37 8.04
N PHE A 74 0.61 -4.51 7.67
CA PHE A 74 -0.12 -5.72 7.27
C PHE A 74 -0.26 -6.79 8.37
N SER A 75 0.14 -6.53 9.62
CA SER A 75 0.03 -7.46 10.76
C SER A 75 -1.34 -8.10 10.89
N ASP A 76 -2.38 -7.28 10.78
CA ASP A 76 -3.77 -7.68 10.99
C ASP A 76 -4.59 -7.60 9.69
N TYR A 77 -3.91 -7.71 8.54
CA TYR A 77 -4.59 -7.61 7.26
C TYR A 77 -5.50 -8.84 7.02
N PRO A 78 -6.77 -8.65 6.63
CA PRO A 78 -7.73 -9.74 6.50
C PRO A 78 -7.55 -10.50 5.18
N TRP A 79 -6.49 -11.31 5.07
CA TRP A 79 -6.18 -12.11 3.88
C TRP A 79 -7.35 -12.96 3.36
N PRO A 80 -8.14 -13.66 4.22
CA PRO A 80 -9.31 -14.41 3.76
C PRO A 80 -10.34 -13.51 3.07
N ALA A 81 -10.49 -12.26 3.51
CA ALA A 81 -11.40 -11.33 2.88
C ALA A 81 -10.92 -10.86 1.51
N HIS A 82 -9.61 -10.71 1.34
CA HIS A 82 -9.02 -10.37 0.06
C HIS A 82 -9.24 -11.47 -0.99
N GLN A 83 -9.29 -12.74 -0.58
CA GLN A 83 -9.57 -13.88 -1.45
C GLN A 83 -10.93 -13.76 -2.17
N LEU A 84 -11.91 -13.06 -1.59
CA LEU A 84 -13.20 -12.80 -2.24
C LEU A 84 -13.07 -11.96 -3.52
N TYR A 85 -11.95 -11.25 -3.68
CA TYR A 85 -11.66 -10.44 -4.86
C TYR A 85 -10.82 -11.17 -5.92
N LYS A 86 -10.51 -12.46 -5.73
CA LYS A 86 -9.78 -13.26 -6.72
C LYS A 86 -10.51 -13.29 -8.05
N GLU A 87 -9.85 -12.93 -9.14
CA GLU A 87 -10.43 -13.00 -10.48
C GLU A 87 -10.35 -14.43 -11.03
N SER A 88 -11.50 -15.12 -11.13
CA SER A 88 -11.55 -16.55 -11.44
C SER A 88 -11.10 -16.92 -12.85
N LEU A 89 -11.13 -15.98 -13.79
CA LEU A 89 -10.72 -16.20 -15.20
C LEU A 89 -9.29 -15.72 -15.50
N ALA A 90 -8.64 -15.07 -14.53
CA ALA A 90 -7.27 -14.61 -14.66
C ALA A 90 -6.29 -15.74 -14.32
N GLY A 91 -5.09 -15.69 -14.91
CA GLY A 91 -4.00 -16.55 -14.48
C GLY A 91 -3.62 -16.27 -13.03
N GLU A 92 -3.01 -17.24 -12.34
CA GLU A 92 -2.70 -17.12 -10.91
C GLU A 92 -1.87 -15.87 -10.55
N LEU A 93 -0.97 -15.45 -11.47
CA LEU A 93 -0.10 -14.28 -11.30
C LEU A 93 -0.79 -12.93 -11.56
N SER A 94 -2.05 -12.94 -12.02
CA SER A 94 -2.87 -11.74 -12.24
C SER A 94 -4.20 -11.73 -11.48
N ALA A 95 -4.57 -12.83 -10.84
CA ALA A 95 -5.85 -13.00 -10.15
C ALA A 95 -6.14 -12.00 -9.02
N TYR A 96 -5.12 -11.34 -8.46
CA TYR A 96 -5.26 -10.34 -7.40
C TYR A 96 -4.77 -8.94 -7.82
N GLN A 97 -4.34 -8.74 -9.07
CA GLN A 97 -3.79 -7.45 -9.47
C GLN A 97 -4.85 -6.33 -9.42
N LYS A 98 -6.07 -6.58 -9.88
CA LYS A 98 -7.15 -5.58 -9.84
C LYS A 98 -7.53 -5.18 -8.42
N SER A 99 -7.57 -6.14 -7.50
CA SER A 99 -7.94 -5.86 -6.11
C SER A 99 -6.86 -5.08 -5.37
N TRP A 100 -5.58 -5.40 -5.59
CA TRP A 100 -4.47 -4.59 -5.08
C TRP A 100 -4.50 -3.17 -5.64
N ARG A 101 -4.64 -3.01 -6.96
CA ARG A 101 -4.77 -1.69 -7.58
C ARG A 101 -5.94 -0.93 -6.98
N TYR A 102 -7.09 -1.59 -6.79
CA TYR A 102 -8.26 -0.97 -6.17
C TYR A 102 -7.96 -0.41 -4.78
N LEU A 103 -7.31 -1.20 -3.92
CA LEU A 103 -6.90 -0.76 -2.59
C LEU A 103 -5.99 0.48 -2.65
N PHE A 104 -4.96 0.44 -3.50
CA PHE A 104 -4.01 1.55 -3.61
C PHE A 104 -4.61 2.81 -4.21
N PHE A 105 -5.49 2.70 -5.20
CA PHE A 105 -6.14 3.87 -5.78
C PHE A 105 -7.21 4.45 -4.86
N VAL A 106 -7.90 3.66 -4.04
CA VAL A 106 -8.77 4.20 -2.97
C VAL A 106 -7.94 5.00 -1.96
N LYS A 107 -6.84 4.43 -1.44
CA LYS A 107 -5.97 5.14 -0.49
C LYS A 107 -5.30 6.37 -1.12
N GLY A 108 -4.77 6.23 -2.34
CA GLY A 108 -4.14 7.32 -3.07
C GLY A 108 -5.11 8.47 -3.37
N LEU A 109 -6.34 8.16 -3.76
CA LEU A 109 -7.36 9.18 -4.02
C LEU A 109 -7.83 9.88 -2.75
N SER A 110 -8.03 9.12 -1.66
CA SER A 110 -8.34 9.66 -0.34
C SER A 110 -7.25 10.63 0.13
N LYS A 111 -5.98 10.23 -0.01
CA LYS A 111 -4.83 11.07 0.33
C LYS A 111 -4.69 12.29 -0.57
N LEU A 112 -4.95 12.16 -1.88
CA LEU A 112 -4.94 13.29 -2.81
C LEU A 112 -6.00 14.34 -2.43
N ILE A 113 -7.20 13.90 -2.07
CA ILE A 113 -8.30 14.76 -1.60
C ILE A 113 -7.85 15.48 -0.32
N GLU A 114 -7.32 14.75 0.66
CA GLU A 114 -6.80 15.31 1.91
C GLU A 114 -5.73 16.39 1.66
N ILE A 115 -4.74 16.11 0.79
CA ILE A 115 -3.67 17.05 0.44
C ILE A 115 -4.26 18.34 -0.14
N LYS A 116 -5.15 18.22 -1.13
CA LYS A 116 -5.79 19.37 -1.78
C LYS A 116 -6.60 20.21 -0.79
N GLU A 117 -7.39 19.57 0.08
CA GLU A 117 -8.17 20.29 1.09
C GLU A 117 -7.26 20.99 2.11
N ARG A 118 -6.18 20.34 2.57
CA ARG A 118 -5.19 20.93 3.47
C ARG A 118 -4.50 22.14 2.86
N GLU A 119 -4.22 22.12 1.57
CA GLU A 119 -3.59 23.22 0.83
C GLU A 119 -4.60 24.29 0.36
N GLY A 120 -5.89 24.12 0.66
CA GLY A 120 -6.94 25.06 0.27
C GLY A 120 -7.29 25.02 -1.22
N GLU A 121 -6.88 23.98 -1.93
CA GLU A 121 -7.23 23.77 -3.33
C GLU A 121 -8.70 23.33 -3.48
N ALA A 122 -9.43 23.97 -4.40
CA ALA A 122 -10.82 23.62 -4.64
C ALA A 122 -10.94 22.25 -5.34
N LEU A 123 -11.65 21.32 -4.71
CA LEU A 123 -12.00 20.04 -5.33
C LEU A 123 -12.94 20.24 -6.53
N ASN A 124 -12.57 19.68 -7.68
CA ASN A 124 -13.44 19.66 -8.86
C ASN A 124 -14.60 18.65 -8.68
N LYS A 125 -15.46 18.54 -9.71
CA LYS A 125 -16.64 17.65 -9.66
C LYS A 125 -16.28 16.18 -9.46
N GLU A 126 -15.21 15.71 -10.10
CA GLU A 126 -14.76 14.31 -10.02
C GLU A 126 -14.23 13.97 -8.63
N LEU A 127 -13.39 14.84 -8.05
CA LEU A 127 -12.86 14.67 -6.69
C LEU A 127 -13.96 14.74 -5.62
N LYS A 128 -14.93 15.66 -5.77
CA LYS A 128 -16.09 15.73 -4.87
C LYS A 128 -16.95 14.48 -4.94
N TRP A 129 -17.16 13.95 -6.15
CA TRP A 129 -17.87 12.69 -6.35
C TRP A 129 -17.11 11.54 -5.68
N ALA A 130 -15.80 11.41 -5.92
CA ALA A 130 -14.98 10.38 -5.32
C ALA A 130 -15.00 10.44 -3.79
N LYS A 131 -14.84 11.63 -3.19
CA LYS A 131 -14.94 11.86 -1.74
C LYS A 131 -16.28 11.34 -1.20
N THR A 132 -17.38 11.80 -1.80
CA THR A 132 -18.74 11.41 -1.37
C THR A 132 -18.97 9.91 -1.50
N TYR A 133 -18.41 9.30 -2.56
CA TYR A 133 -18.58 7.88 -2.83
C TYR A 133 -17.80 7.02 -1.83
N ILE A 134 -16.53 7.36 -1.57
CA ILE A 134 -15.67 6.72 -0.56
C ILE A 134 -16.33 6.82 0.83
N GLU A 135 -16.76 8.02 1.22
CA GLU A 135 -17.44 8.25 2.51
C GLU A 135 -18.72 7.42 2.65
N LYS A 136 -19.52 7.27 1.60
CA LYS A 136 -20.77 6.50 1.66
C LYS A 136 -20.54 5.00 1.74
N ILE A 137 -19.60 4.46 0.96
CA ILE A 137 -19.31 3.01 0.97
C ILE A 137 -18.61 2.61 2.26
N TYR A 138 -17.56 3.34 2.64
CA TYR A 138 -16.67 2.94 3.73
C TYR A 138 -17.00 3.59 5.07
N GLY A 139 -17.81 4.65 5.05
CA GLY A 139 -18.23 5.38 6.25
C GLY A 139 -17.29 6.52 6.67
N ASN A 140 -16.15 6.68 6.00
CA ASN A 140 -15.18 7.72 6.26
C ASN A 140 -14.39 8.07 4.97
N PRO A 141 -13.76 9.26 4.87
CA PRO A 141 -13.06 9.70 3.67
C PRO A 141 -11.65 9.12 3.49
N ASP A 142 -11.09 8.45 4.49
CA ASP A 142 -9.78 7.78 4.44
C ASP A 142 -9.86 6.36 5.06
N PRO A 143 -10.48 5.41 4.35
CA PRO A 143 -10.77 4.11 4.94
C PRO A 143 -9.52 3.28 5.17
N SER A 144 -9.53 2.48 6.22
CA SER A 144 -8.53 1.42 6.43
C SER A 144 -8.61 0.36 5.33
N LEU A 145 -7.54 -0.40 5.09
CA LEU A 145 -7.59 -1.48 4.10
C LEU A 145 -8.68 -2.52 4.43
N THR A 146 -8.85 -2.81 5.71
CA THR A 146 -9.92 -3.69 6.21
C THR A 146 -11.30 -3.16 5.84
N GLU A 147 -11.56 -1.87 6.00
CA GLU A 147 -12.83 -1.26 5.56
C GLU A 147 -13.01 -1.34 4.04
N VAL A 148 -11.93 -1.16 3.27
CA VAL A 148 -11.99 -1.24 1.80
C VAL A 148 -12.32 -2.65 1.31
N ILE A 149 -11.77 -3.68 1.94
CA ILE A 149 -11.91 -5.10 1.53
C ILE A 149 -13.17 -5.71 2.09
N ILE A 150 -13.43 -5.53 3.39
CA ILE A 150 -14.59 -6.16 4.03
C ILE A 150 -15.86 -5.46 3.56
N SER A 151 -15.78 -4.16 3.21
CA SER A 151 -16.80 -3.26 2.69
C SER A 151 -18.23 -3.58 3.14
N LYS A 152 -18.90 -2.66 3.83
CA LYS A 152 -20.33 -2.82 4.14
C LYS A 152 -21.14 -2.61 2.85
N ILE A 153 -21.19 -3.65 2.01
CA ILE A 153 -21.83 -3.67 0.68
C ILE A 153 -23.31 -3.20 0.74
N GLY A 154 -23.93 -3.18 1.92
CA GLY A 154 -25.31 -2.73 2.15
C GLY A 154 -25.56 -1.23 2.28
N ARG A 155 -24.63 -0.32 1.92
CA ARG A 155 -24.82 1.15 2.07
C ARG A 155 -25.02 1.93 0.77
N LEU A 156 -25.38 1.27 -0.32
CA LEU A 156 -25.59 1.96 -1.59
C LEU A 156 -27.08 2.16 -1.88
N SER A 157 -27.60 3.30 -1.44
CA SER A 157 -28.73 3.95 -2.11
C SER A 157 -28.18 4.96 -3.14
N SER A 158 -28.46 4.67 -4.42
CA SER A 158 -28.35 5.55 -5.59
C SER A 158 -27.32 6.70 -5.50
N ILE A 159 -26.07 6.43 -5.91
CA ILE A 159 -25.12 7.51 -6.25
C ILE A 159 -24.91 7.49 -7.76
N GLY A 160 -25.58 8.39 -8.48
CA GLY A 160 -25.30 8.66 -9.88
C GLY A 160 -23.92 9.32 -10.03
N GLY A 161 -23.08 8.77 -10.90
CA GLY A 161 -21.79 9.34 -11.29
C GLY A 161 -21.78 9.76 -12.77
N PRO A 162 -20.83 10.60 -13.19
CA PRO A 162 -20.70 10.99 -14.60
C PRO A 162 -20.38 9.75 -15.47
N GLY A 163 -21.32 9.37 -16.34
CA GLY A 163 -21.18 8.22 -17.25
C GLY A 163 -21.62 6.86 -16.68
N VAL A 164 -22.15 6.81 -15.45
CA VAL A 164 -22.71 5.59 -14.84
C VAL A 164 -24.23 5.66 -14.94
N GLU A 165 -24.85 4.80 -15.75
CA GLU A 165 -26.31 4.62 -15.74
C GLU A 165 -26.75 4.12 -14.36
N LEU A 166 -27.83 4.73 -13.85
CA LEU A 166 -28.29 4.69 -12.46
C LEU A 166 -28.79 3.32 -11.97
N ASP A 167 -28.85 2.29 -12.81
CA ASP A 167 -29.55 1.04 -12.52
C ASP A 167 -28.64 -0.15 -12.11
N ASP A 168 -27.32 -0.06 -12.28
CA ASP A 168 -26.44 -1.22 -12.05
C ASP A 168 -25.83 -1.33 -10.65
N ILE A 169 -25.95 -0.29 -9.81
CA ILE A 169 -25.36 -0.26 -8.47
C ILE A 169 -26.45 -0.06 -7.42
N SER A 170 -27.39 -1.00 -7.35
CA SER A 170 -28.30 -1.16 -6.22
C SER A 170 -28.03 -2.50 -5.53
N ILE A 171 -27.53 -2.43 -4.30
CA ILE A 171 -27.60 -3.54 -3.36
C ILE A 171 -28.47 -3.05 -2.22
N ASP A 172 -29.77 -3.22 -2.40
CA ASP A 172 -30.74 -3.13 -1.32
C ASP A 172 -30.63 -4.41 -0.50
N ALA A 173 -29.66 -4.41 0.41
CA ALA A 173 -29.52 -5.45 1.41
C ALA A 173 -29.07 -4.74 2.69
N GLY A 174 -29.87 -4.85 3.75
CA GLY A 174 -29.44 -4.46 5.10
C GLY A 174 -28.08 -5.08 5.45
N ASN A 175 -27.40 -4.57 6.49
CA ASN A 175 -26.05 -4.94 6.93
C ASN A 175 -25.61 -6.37 6.53
N VAL A 176 -25.06 -6.53 5.33
CA VAL A 176 -24.50 -7.80 4.84
C VAL A 176 -23.16 -7.98 5.53
N SER A 177 -22.97 -9.09 6.23
CA SER A 177 -21.72 -9.40 6.92
C SER A 177 -20.68 -10.00 5.96
N PHE A 178 -19.43 -10.13 6.43
CA PHE A 178 -18.39 -10.81 5.67
C PHE A 178 -18.76 -12.28 5.39
N GLU A 179 -19.34 -12.94 6.41
CA GLU A 179 -19.78 -14.33 6.37
C GLU A 179 -20.83 -14.52 5.27
N ASP A 180 -21.84 -13.64 5.20
CA ASP A 180 -22.89 -13.66 4.16
C ASP A 180 -22.32 -13.60 2.74
N ILE A 181 -21.28 -12.78 2.52
CA ILE A 181 -20.62 -12.65 1.22
C ILE A 181 -19.80 -13.92 0.94
N SER A 182 -19.07 -14.41 1.93
CA SER A 182 -18.21 -15.58 1.80
C SER A 182 -18.99 -16.85 1.42
N GLU A 183 -20.24 -16.96 1.84
CA GLU A 183 -21.12 -18.09 1.53
C GLU A 183 -21.90 -17.93 0.21
N ASN A 184 -21.98 -16.70 -0.33
CA ASN A 184 -22.82 -16.39 -1.48
C ASN A 184 -22.03 -15.98 -2.74
N LYS A 185 -21.88 -16.93 -3.67
CA LYS A 185 -21.18 -16.70 -4.97
C LYS A 185 -21.73 -15.53 -5.79
N LYS A 186 -23.04 -15.23 -5.71
CA LYS A 186 -23.64 -14.10 -6.44
C LYS A 186 -23.19 -12.78 -5.82
N LEU A 187 -23.14 -12.69 -4.48
CA LEU A 187 -22.64 -11.51 -3.78
C LEU A 187 -21.15 -11.29 -4.04
N GLN A 188 -20.32 -12.33 -4.01
CA GLN A 188 -18.89 -12.23 -4.37
C GLN A 188 -18.68 -11.71 -5.79
N THR A 189 -19.51 -12.16 -6.73
CA THR A 189 -19.41 -11.72 -8.13
C THR A 189 -19.81 -10.26 -8.29
N LYS A 190 -20.90 -9.82 -7.62
CA LYS A 190 -21.30 -8.41 -7.59
C LYS A 190 -20.27 -7.52 -6.92
N LEU A 191 -19.71 -7.95 -5.78
CA LEU A 191 -18.64 -7.24 -5.07
C LEU A 191 -17.45 -6.97 -5.98
N ARG A 192 -16.94 -8.01 -6.65
CA ARG A 192 -15.83 -7.91 -7.60
C ARG A 192 -16.14 -6.98 -8.75
N ALA A 193 -17.31 -7.13 -9.38
CA ALA A 193 -17.73 -6.29 -10.50
C ALA A 193 -17.77 -4.81 -10.11
N ASN A 194 -18.37 -4.49 -8.95
CA ASN A 194 -18.45 -3.12 -8.46
C ASN A 194 -17.06 -2.53 -8.19
N ALA A 195 -16.20 -3.24 -7.46
CA ALA A 195 -14.85 -2.77 -7.17
C ALA A 195 -14.02 -2.56 -8.44
N PHE A 196 -14.13 -3.45 -9.43
CA PHE A 196 -13.35 -3.34 -10.67
C PHE A 196 -13.88 -2.26 -11.62
N THR A 197 -15.19 -2.01 -11.63
CA THR A 197 -15.76 -0.85 -12.32
C THR A 197 -15.26 0.45 -11.67
N LEU A 198 -15.30 0.53 -10.34
CA LEU A 198 -14.82 1.69 -9.58
C LEU A 198 -13.33 1.93 -9.72
N LEU A 199 -12.53 0.87 -9.80
CA LEU A 199 -11.10 0.96 -10.08
C LEU A 199 -10.83 1.84 -11.31
N GLY A 200 -11.53 1.58 -12.43
CA GLY A 200 -11.34 2.35 -13.66
C GLY A 200 -11.62 3.85 -13.47
N TYR A 201 -12.68 4.19 -12.73
CA TYR A 201 -13.00 5.58 -12.39
C TYR A 201 -11.96 6.20 -11.47
N PHE A 202 -11.59 5.53 -10.37
CA PHE A 202 -10.63 6.07 -9.41
C PHE A 202 -9.23 6.25 -10.02
N GLU A 203 -8.79 5.34 -10.87
CA GLU A 203 -7.54 5.49 -11.62
C GLU A 203 -7.56 6.72 -12.51
N LYS A 204 -8.64 6.91 -13.28
CA LYS A 204 -8.81 8.08 -14.16
C LYS A 204 -8.81 9.37 -13.34
N ILE A 205 -9.65 9.44 -12.30
CA ILE A 205 -9.77 10.63 -11.45
C ILE A 205 -8.43 10.94 -10.80
N PHE A 206 -7.72 9.95 -10.28
CA PHE A 206 -6.39 10.15 -9.71
C PHE A 206 -5.43 10.78 -10.74
N LYS A 207 -5.29 10.18 -11.93
CA LYS A 207 -4.41 10.66 -13.01
C LYS A 207 -4.74 12.09 -13.45
N ASP A 208 -6.03 12.39 -13.61
CA ASP A 208 -6.50 13.70 -14.10
C ASP A 208 -6.29 14.81 -13.06
N ASN A 209 -6.08 14.45 -11.78
CA ASN A 209 -6.08 15.41 -10.66
C ASN A 209 -4.81 15.42 -9.82
N CYS A 210 -3.89 14.45 -9.98
CA CYS A 210 -2.70 14.33 -9.13
C CYS A 210 -1.70 15.48 -9.32
N SER A 211 -1.67 16.14 -10.48
CA SER A 211 -0.87 17.36 -10.70
C SER A 211 0.60 17.20 -10.27
N ASN A 212 1.10 18.04 -9.36
CA ASN A 212 2.42 17.97 -8.73
C ASN A 212 2.43 17.20 -7.39
N HIS A 213 1.27 16.71 -6.93
CA HIS A 213 1.15 15.99 -5.67
C HIS A 213 1.76 14.60 -5.79
N LYS A 214 2.76 14.33 -4.95
CA LYS A 214 3.45 13.03 -4.88
C LYS A 214 2.96 12.27 -3.65
N ILE A 215 2.64 11.00 -3.83
CA ILE A 215 2.14 10.11 -2.79
C ILE A 215 3.00 8.85 -2.75
N LEU A 216 3.48 8.53 -1.55
CA LEU A 216 4.30 7.37 -1.26
C LEU A 216 3.51 6.42 -0.35
N ILE A 217 3.09 5.28 -0.87
CA ILE A 217 2.47 4.22 -0.08
C ILE A 217 3.57 3.26 0.36
N VAL A 218 3.77 3.08 1.66
CA VAL A 218 4.76 2.17 2.23
C VAL A 218 4.04 1.01 2.90
N LEU A 219 4.44 -0.21 2.59
CA LEU A 219 3.81 -1.43 3.13
C LEU A 219 4.84 -2.16 4.01
N ASP A 220 4.57 -2.36 5.30
CA ASP A 220 5.43 -3.14 6.20
C ASP A 220 4.69 -4.36 6.76
N GLN A 221 5.46 -5.30 7.32
CA GLN A 221 4.97 -6.53 7.94
C GLN A 221 4.16 -7.44 6.99
N LEU A 222 4.55 -7.47 5.71
CA LEU A 222 4.05 -8.41 4.69
C LEU A 222 4.54 -9.87 4.92
N ASP A 223 5.05 -10.20 6.11
CA ASP A 223 5.61 -11.51 6.42
C ASP A 223 4.95 -12.22 7.61
N GLU A 224 4.06 -11.57 8.35
CA GLU A 224 3.47 -12.13 9.57
C GLU A 224 2.72 -13.45 9.31
N ASN A 225 1.87 -13.51 8.28
CA ASN A 225 1.11 -14.73 7.96
C ASN A 225 1.90 -15.78 7.16
N TRP A 226 3.20 -15.57 6.93
CA TRP A 226 4.03 -16.50 6.15
C TRP A 226 4.18 -17.89 6.81
N LEU A 227 3.88 -18.04 8.10
CA LEU A 227 4.05 -19.29 8.85
C LEU A 227 2.77 -20.13 9.01
N GLU A 228 1.60 -19.64 8.58
CA GLU A 228 0.29 -20.21 8.95
C GLU A 228 -0.22 -21.38 8.07
N GLY A 229 0.67 -22.05 7.33
CA GLY A 229 0.31 -23.25 6.56
C GLY A 229 -0.41 -23.00 5.21
N GLU A 230 -0.79 -21.76 4.90
CA GLU A 230 -1.36 -21.34 3.59
C GLU A 230 -0.34 -20.66 2.66
N ILE A 231 0.93 -21.06 2.75
CA ILE A 231 2.04 -20.42 2.04
C ILE A 231 1.81 -20.32 0.53
N GLU A 232 1.16 -21.30 -0.09
CA GLU A 232 0.95 -21.29 -1.54
C GLU A 232 0.00 -20.16 -2.00
N GLU A 233 -1.19 -20.05 -1.41
CA GLU A 233 -2.15 -19.02 -1.78
C GLU A 233 -1.64 -17.64 -1.36
N TYR A 234 -1.02 -17.54 -0.19
CA TYR A 234 -0.35 -16.32 0.26
C TYR A 234 0.75 -15.87 -0.71
N SER A 235 1.58 -16.80 -1.18
CA SER A 235 2.60 -16.52 -2.20
C SER A 235 1.98 -15.95 -3.47
N LYS A 236 0.83 -16.48 -3.92
CA LYS A 236 0.12 -15.96 -5.10
C LYS A 236 -0.33 -14.51 -4.85
N VAL A 237 -0.90 -14.22 -3.69
CA VAL A 237 -1.34 -12.86 -3.33
C VAL A 237 -0.15 -11.88 -3.29
N LEU A 238 0.96 -12.26 -2.65
CA LEU A 238 2.18 -11.45 -2.62
C LEU A 238 2.83 -11.26 -4.00
N ILE A 239 2.85 -12.28 -4.85
CA ILE A 239 3.36 -12.13 -6.21
C ILE A 239 2.53 -11.11 -6.99
N ASN A 240 1.21 -11.15 -6.85
CA ASN A 240 0.32 -10.18 -7.47
C ASN A 240 0.56 -8.77 -6.91
N LEU A 241 0.83 -8.62 -5.60
CA LEU A 241 1.21 -7.35 -4.98
C LEU A 241 2.48 -6.78 -5.61
N VAL A 242 3.55 -7.58 -5.67
CA VAL A 242 4.83 -7.18 -6.27
C VAL A 242 4.64 -6.78 -7.73
N ASN A 243 3.84 -7.53 -8.50
CA ASN A 243 3.51 -7.18 -9.88
C ASN A 243 2.74 -5.86 -9.98
N VAL A 244 1.80 -5.58 -9.09
CA VAL A 244 1.09 -4.29 -9.07
C VAL A 244 2.04 -3.14 -8.77
N CYS A 245 2.92 -3.28 -7.78
CA CYS A 245 3.90 -2.25 -7.44
C CYS A 245 4.82 -1.97 -8.63
N ARG A 246 5.31 -3.02 -9.32
CA ARG A 246 6.05 -2.90 -10.58
C ARG A 246 5.26 -2.14 -11.64
N ASN A 247 4.01 -2.52 -11.87
CA ASN A 247 3.20 -1.94 -12.92
C ASN A 247 2.95 -0.45 -12.66
N VAL A 248 2.62 -0.08 -11.42
CA VAL A 248 2.44 1.34 -11.02
C VAL A 248 3.75 2.13 -11.18
N ALA A 249 4.89 1.56 -10.80
CA ALA A 249 6.19 2.20 -10.95
C ALA A 249 6.61 2.43 -12.42
N LEU A 250 6.10 1.63 -13.36
CA LEU A 250 6.35 1.76 -14.80
C LEU A 250 5.25 2.53 -15.54
N GLU A 251 4.10 2.77 -14.91
CA GLU A 251 2.93 3.34 -15.56
C GLU A 251 3.12 4.84 -15.82
N PHE A 252 3.06 5.21 -17.11
CA PHE A 252 3.16 6.60 -17.54
C PHE A 252 1.97 7.40 -17.02
N GLY A 253 2.23 8.61 -16.50
CA GLY A 253 1.21 9.46 -15.90
C GLY A 253 0.81 9.09 -14.46
N VAL A 254 1.34 7.99 -13.91
CA VAL A 254 1.09 7.58 -12.51
C VAL A 254 2.39 7.56 -11.70
N SER A 255 3.45 6.93 -12.25
CA SER A 255 4.73 6.68 -11.56
C SER A 255 5.43 7.92 -10.99
N LYS A 256 5.12 9.13 -11.48
CA LYS A 256 5.64 10.39 -10.93
C LYS A 256 4.91 10.86 -9.67
N ASN A 257 3.64 10.47 -9.53
CA ASN A 257 2.74 10.96 -8.50
C ASN A 257 2.35 9.89 -7.48
N LEU A 258 2.47 8.61 -7.84
CA LEU A 258 2.18 7.49 -6.97
C LEU A 258 3.33 6.50 -7.01
N LYS A 259 3.93 6.28 -5.84
CA LYS A 259 4.97 5.28 -5.61
C LYS A 259 4.49 4.33 -4.51
N ILE A 260 4.60 3.03 -4.75
CA ILE A 260 4.17 2.00 -3.78
C ILE A 260 5.39 1.16 -3.47
N VAL A 261 5.78 1.13 -2.20
CA VAL A 261 7.03 0.54 -1.73
C VAL A 261 6.76 -0.55 -0.69
N PRO A 262 6.63 -1.82 -1.13
CA PRO A 262 6.61 -2.95 -0.21
C PRO A 262 7.97 -3.16 0.45
N PHE A 263 7.93 -3.32 1.77
CA PHE A 263 9.05 -3.78 2.58
C PHE A 263 8.87 -5.27 2.77
N LEU A 264 9.78 -6.06 2.23
CA LEU A 264 9.68 -7.51 2.23
C LEU A 264 10.96 -8.14 2.76
N ARG A 265 10.81 -9.28 3.42
CA ARG A 265 11.98 -10.05 3.78
C ARG A 265 12.62 -10.68 2.56
N THR A 266 13.96 -10.66 2.55
CA THR A 266 14.75 -11.20 1.44
C THR A 266 14.48 -12.70 1.23
N ASP A 267 14.37 -13.50 2.28
CA ASP A 267 14.09 -14.95 2.18
C ASP A 267 12.70 -15.23 1.59
N ILE A 268 11.69 -14.45 1.98
CA ILE A 268 10.34 -14.54 1.40
C ILE A 268 10.38 -14.16 -0.08
N TYR A 269 10.97 -13.03 -0.44
CA TYR A 269 11.13 -12.64 -1.85
C TYR A 269 11.81 -13.73 -2.68
N GLN A 270 12.87 -14.35 -2.14
CA GLN A 270 13.58 -15.43 -2.83
C GLN A 270 12.75 -16.70 -2.99
N SER A 271 11.82 -16.97 -2.09
CA SER A 271 10.89 -18.10 -2.21
C SER A 271 9.81 -17.91 -3.28
N LEU A 272 9.45 -16.65 -3.60
CA LEU A 272 8.41 -16.35 -4.59
C LEU A 272 8.84 -16.79 -6.00
N LYS A 273 7.90 -17.37 -6.75
CA LYS A 273 8.11 -17.94 -8.09
C LYS A 273 7.37 -17.12 -9.14
N PHE A 274 8.07 -16.17 -9.76
CA PHE A 274 7.54 -15.34 -10.85
C PHE A 274 8.64 -14.91 -11.83
N ASN A 275 8.23 -14.51 -13.02
CA ASN A 275 9.15 -14.13 -14.10
C ASN A 275 9.93 -12.85 -13.78
N ASP A 276 11.14 -12.73 -14.34
CA ASP A 276 12.02 -11.56 -14.19
C ASP A 276 12.44 -11.19 -12.75
N LYS A 277 12.27 -12.09 -11.77
CA LYS A 277 12.62 -11.83 -10.36
C LYS A 277 14.05 -11.31 -10.18
N ASN A 278 15.04 -11.92 -10.83
CA ASN A 278 16.44 -11.49 -10.72
C ASN A 278 16.69 -10.10 -11.31
N LYS A 279 16.01 -9.77 -12.41
CA LYS A 279 16.11 -8.44 -13.03
C LYS A 279 15.47 -7.38 -12.13
N LEU A 280 14.32 -7.70 -11.54
CA LEU A 280 13.64 -6.84 -10.58
C LEU A 280 14.49 -6.56 -9.34
N LEU A 281 15.15 -7.59 -8.82
CA LEU A 281 16.09 -7.46 -7.71
C LEU A 281 17.24 -6.50 -8.03
N GLN A 282 17.74 -6.51 -9.27
CA GLN A 282 18.85 -5.66 -9.69
C GLN A 282 18.43 -4.22 -10.02
N ASP A 283 17.30 -4.05 -10.70
CA ASP A 283 16.92 -2.76 -11.31
C ASP A 283 15.99 -1.92 -10.41
N SER A 284 15.41 -2.50 -9.36
CA SER A 284 14.29 -1.87 -8.63
C SER A 284 14.27 -2.09 -7.12
N ALA A 285 15.18 -2.93 -6.59
CA ALA A 285 15.22 -3.23 -5.17
C ALA A 285 16.31 -2.45 -4.44
N ILE A 286 15.96 -1.93 -3.27
CA ILE A 286 16.86 -1.35 -2.28
C ILE A 286 17.13 -2.45 -1.27
N ILE A 287 18.38 -2.88 -1.13
CA ILE A 287 18.75 -3.94 -0.19
C ILE A 287 19.32 -3.29 1.07
N ILE A 288 18.60 -3.44 2.18
CA ILE A 288 19.08 -2.97 3.49
C ILE A 288 20.00 -4.04 4.05
N SER A 289 21.27 -3.68 4.21
CA SER A 289 22.28 -4.49 4.88
C SER A 289 23.11 -3.58 5.78
N TRP A 290 23.04 -3.82 7.09
CA TRP A 290 23.96 -3.22 8.05
C TRP A 290 25.25 -4.03 8.05
N ASP A 291 26.30 -3.44 7.51
CA ASP A 291 27.69 -3.82 7.79
C ASP A 291 28.32 -2.78 8.73
N ASN A 292 29.51 -3.06 9.25
CA ASN A 292 30.14 -2.15 10.22
C ASN A 292 30.41 -0.76 9.60
N ASP A 293 30.56 -0.66 8.29
CA ASP A 293 30.85 0.60 7.60
C ASP A 293 29.59 1.49 7.46
N THR A 294 28.41 0.89 7.23
CA THR A 294 27.14 1.63 7.16
C THR A 294 26.64 2.11 8.53
N LEU A 295 27.04 1.45 9.62
CA LEU A 295 26.79 1.95 10.97
C LEU A 295 27.61 3.22 11.27
N ASP A 296 28.88 3.26 10.88
CA ASP A 296 29.72 4.45 11.08
C ASP A 296 29.18 5.67 10.31
N ASP A 297 28.66 5.49 9.10
CA ASP A 297 28.00 6.57 8.34
C ASP A 297 26.72 7.11 9.01
N MET A 298 25.97 6.27 9.74
CA MET A 298 24.80 6.71 10.52
C MET A 298 25.18 7.57 11.74
N TYR A 299 26.29 7.25 12.41
CA TYR A 299 26.71 7.92 13.64
C TYR A 299 27.58 9.16 13.39
N PHE A 300 28.34 9.18 12.27
CA PHE A 300 29.39 10.19 12.04
C PHE A 300 29.21 11.01 10.75
N GLY A 301 28.31 10.62 9.84
CA GLY A 301 27.90 11.43 8.67
C GLY A 301 26.94 12.55 9.05
#